data_AF-A0A522A3Y9-F1
#
_entry.id   AF-A0A522A3Y9-F1
#
_cell.length_a   1.000
_cell.length_b   1.000
_cell.length_c   1.000
_cell.angle_alpha   90.00
_cell.angle_beta   90.00
_cell.angle_gamma   90.00
#
_symmetry.space_group_name_H-M   'P 1'
#
loop_
_entity.id
_entity.type
_entity.pdbx_description
1 polymer ?
#
loop_
_entity_poly.entity_id
_entity_poly.type
_entity_poly.pdbx_seq_one_letter_code
_entity_poly.pdbx_strand_id
1 'polypeptide(L)'
;MKRKLSVMSQQYVTALKKHLKQGPQANLASARGLGRRAVAIGLETLDVARMHTGALATLEASSSKDGIIERAEIFFAEAIIPIEKTHQAAVKASLHLSQLGKTLGRRTVDLAASNQSLRQGIARRKSVEQALKKSEAHSRKLLQESRRLQKHLQHLTHRILSAHEDRRKKISHDLQDEIAQTLLGINVRLLTLKKEAGLNAEGLQKEIASTRRLVDKSVESIKRFAREYRKHHET
;
A
#
# COMPACT_ATOMS: atom_id res chain seq x y z
N MET A 1 42.60 -40.25 33.41
CA MET A 1 43.44 -39.94 32.22
C MET A 1 44.76 -40.72 32.21
N LYS A 2 45.59 -40.63 33.27
CA LYS A 2 46.91 -41.32 33.38
C LYS A 2 46.90 -42.82 33.03
N ARG A 3 45.91 -43.59 33.49
CA ARG A 3 45.80 -45.04 33.20
C ARG A 3 45.54 -45.34 31.71
N LYS A 4 44.72 -44.54 31.02
CA LYS A 4 44.43 -44.72 29.59
C LYS A 4 45.66 -44.39 28.73
N LEU A 5 46.40 -43.33 29.11
CA LEU A 5 47.65 -42.91 28.48
C LEU A 5 48.73 -43.99 28.60
N SER A 6 48.91 -44.55 29.80
CA SER A 6 49.87 -45.64 30.07
C SER A 6 49.54 -46.91 29.27
N VAL A 7 48.27 -47.32 29.23
CA VAL A 7 47.82 -48.48 28.44
C VAL A 7 48.06 -48.24 26.94
N MET A 8 47.77 -47.04 26.43
CA MET A 8 48.02 -46.72 25.03
C MET A 8 49.51 -46.68 24.70
N SER A 9 50.34 -46.11 25.57
CA SER A 9 51.80 -46.10 25.40
C SER A 9 52.37 -47.52 25.33
N GLN A 10 51.91 -48.44 26.18
CA GLN A 10 52.31 -49.84 26.13
C GLN A 10 51.86 -50.53 24.82
N GLN A 11 50.64 -50.26 24.37
CA GLN A 11 50.13 -50.76 23.09
C GLN A 11 50.92 -50.19 21.90
N TYR A 12 51.36 -48.92 22.00
CA TYR A 12 52.18 -48.25 21.01
C TYR A 12 53.56 -48.92 20.90
N VAL A 13 54.26 -49.11 22.03
CA VAL A 13 55.54 -49.83 22.09
C VAL A 13 55.42 -51.24 21.49
N THR A 14 54.37 -51.97 21.85
CA THR A 14 54.14 -53.34 21.37
C THR A 14 53.90 -53.39 19.86
N ALA A 15 53.06 -52.49 19.35
CA ALA A 15 52.76 -52.41 17.93
C ALA A 15 53.97 -51.95 17.10
N LEU A 16 54.73 -50.97 17.61
CA LEU A 16 55.96 -50.50 16.99
C LEU A 16 57.02 -51.61 16.94
N LYS A 17 57.26 -52.31 18.06
CA LYS A 17 58.17 -53.47 18.11
C LYS A 17 57.78 -54.55 17.11
N LYS A 18 56.48 -54.84 16.96
CA LYS A 18 55.98 -55.81 15.98
C LYS A 18 56.23 -55.33 14.54
N HIS A 19 55.95 -54.06 14.25
CA HIS A 19 56.19 -53.45 12.94
C HIS A 19 57.66 -53.49 12.55
N LEU A 20 58.57 -53.12 13.47
CA LEU A 20 60.01 -53.13 13.23
C LEU A 20 60.58 -54.52 12.92
N LYS A 21 60.01 -55.58 13.52
CA LYS A 21 60.39 -56.99 13.28
C LYS A 21 59.89 -57.55 11.95
N GLN A 22 58.73 -57.09 11.47
CA GLN A 22 58.11 -57.57 10.24
C GLN A 22 58.77 -57.01 8.97
N GLY A 23 59.62 -55.99 9.10
CA GLY A 23 60.42 -55.46 8.00
C GLY A 23 59.61 -54.57 7.03
N PRO A 24 60.11 -54.31 5.81
CA PRO A 24 59.56 -53.31 4.88
C PRO A 24 58.12 -53.57 4.41
N GLN A 25 57.64 -54.83 4.45
CA GLN A 25 56.27 -55.20 4.03
C GLN A 25 55.26 -55.18 5.18
N ALA A 26 55.63 -54.63 6.35
CA ALA A 26 54.79 -54.63 7.52
C ALA A 26 53.53 -53.76 7.35
N ASN A 27 52.36 -54.31 7.69
CA ASN A 27 51.09 -53.62 7.58
C ASN A 27 50.97 -52.46 8.59
N LEU A 28 50.54 -51.30 8.13
CA LEU A 28 50.37 -50.08 8.93
C LEU A 28 48.98 -49.92 9.58
N ALA A 29 48.08 -50.91 9.42
CA ALA A 29 46.75 -50.88 10.03
C ALA A 29 46.75 -50.74 11.56
N SER A 30 47.78 -51.28 12.24
CA SER A 30 47.95 -51.10 13.68
C SER A 30 48.29 -49.66 14.05
N ALA A 31 49.12 -48.97 13.25
CA ALA A 31 49.44 -47.55 13.44
C ALA A 31 48.19 -46.69 13.26
N ARG A 32 47.42 -46.90 12.17
CA ARG A 32 46.11 -46.26 11.97
C ARG A 32 45.13 -46.53 13.11
N GLY A 33 45.11 -47.77 13.62
CA GLY A 33 44.27 -48.17 14.75
C GLY A 33 44.64 -47.47 16.05
N LEU A 34 45.93 -47.25 16.30
CA LEU A 34 46.41 -46.45 17.42
C LEU A 34 46.08 -44.97 17.25
N GLY A 35 46.24 -44.42 16.04
CA GLY A 35 45.83 -43.05 15.72
C GLY A 35 44.34 -42.80 15.94
N ARG A 36 43.46 -43.71 15.49
CA ARG A 36 42.02 -43.62 15.77
C ARG A 36 41.69 -43.67 17.25
N ARG A 37 42.43 -44.47 18.02
CA ARG A 37 42.27 -44.51 19.48
C ARG A 37 42.78 -43.22 20.13
N ALA A 38 43.90 -42.67 19.67
CA ALA A 38 44.45 -41.39 20.11
C ALA A 38 43.40 -40.27 19.98
N VAL A 39 42.76 -40.17 18.80
CA VAL A 39 41.61 -39.26 18.56
C VAL A 39 40.50 -39.50 19.58
N ALA A 40 40.10 -40.76 19.80
CA ALA A 40 38.98 -41.08 20.68
C ALA A 40 39.21 -40.72 22.17
N ILE A 41 40.47 -40.63 22.59
CA ILE A 41 40.84 -40.21 23.96
C ILE A 41 41.37 -38.76 24.02
N GLY A 42 41.31 -38.02 22.92
CA GLY A 42 41.69 -36.61 22.84
C GLY A 42 43.19 -36.33 22.89
N LEU A 43 44.03 -37.25 22.38
CA LEU A 43 45.46 -36.98 22.23
C LEU A 43 45.75 -36.23 20.95
N GLU A 44 46.70 -35.30 21.04
CA GLU A 44 47.19 -34.53 19.91
C GLU A 44 48.46 -35.15 19.31
N THR A 45 48.88 -34.64 18.15
CA THR A 45 50.09 -35.07 17.44
C THR A 45 51.33 -35.03 18.35
N LEU A 46 51.43 -34.01 19.23
CA LEU A 46 52.52 -33.90 20.20
C LEU A 46 52.50 -34.99 21.27
N ASP A 47 51.33 -35.43 21.71
CA ASP A 47 51.21 -36.51 22.69
C ASP A 47 51.65 -37.84 22.08
N VAL A 48 51.28 -38.09 20.82
CA VAL A 48 51.74 -39.27 20.08
C VAL A 48 53.23 -39.19 19.79
N ALA A 49 53.78 -38.00 19.51
CA ALA A 49 55.22 -37.80 19.32
C ALA A 49 56.00 -38.14 20.60
N ARG A 50 55.52 -37.71 21.77
CA ARG A 50 56.10 -38.07 23.06
C ARG A 50 56.02 -39.58 23.34
N MET A 51 54.92 -40.23 22.96
CA MET A 51 54.83 -41.70 23.06
C MET A 51 55.82 -42.39 22.11
N HIS A 52 56.01 -41.84 20.91
CA HIS A 52 56.91 -42.38 19.91
C HIS A 52 58.37 -42.31 20.36
N THR A 53 58.82 -41.16 20.86
CA THR A 53 60.17 -40.99 21.39
C THR A 53 60.43 -41.90 22.61
N GLY A 54 59.47 -42.01 23.54
CA GLY A 54 59.58 -42.94 24.66
C GLY A 54 59.62 -44.42 24.23
N ALA A 55 58.88 -44.77 23.17
CA ALA A 55 58.92 -46.12 22.61
C ALA A 55 60.24 -46.42 21.92
N LEU A 56 60.80 -45.47 21.17
CA LEU A 56 62.13 -45.61 20.59
C LEU A 56 63.21 -45.78 21.66
N ALA A 57 63.23 -44.95 22.69
CA ALA A 57 64.18 -45.10 23.80
C ALA A 57 64.09 -46.48 24.49
N THR A 58 62.90 -47.07 24.55
CA THR A 58 62.67 -48.43 25.09
C THR A 58 63.17 -49.54 24.14
N LEU A 59 63.24 -49.28 22.84
CA LEU A 59 63.58 -50.26 21.79
C LEU A 59 65.04 -50.14 21.31
N GLU A 60 65.62 -48.95 21.30
CA GLU A 60 67.02 -48.63 20.93
C GLU A 60 68.06 -49.24 21.87
N ALA A 61 67.65 -49.65 23.09
CA ALA A 61 68.47 -50.50 23.96
C ALA A 61 68.81 -51.89 23.34
N SER A 62 68.35 -52.21 22.12
CA SER A 62 68.51 -53.54 21.52
C SER A 62 68.88 -53.63 20.02
N SER A 63 69.11 -52.53 19.27
CA SER A 63 69.52 -52.66 17.85
C SER A 63 69.99 -51.36 17.18
N SER A 64 71.18 -51.38 16.58
CA SER A 64 71.73 -50.30 15.75
C SER A 64 71.77 -50.72 14.27
N LYS A 65 70.75 -50.34 13.50
CA LYS A 65 70.71 -50.46 12.02
C LYS A 65 69.85 -49.34 11.42
N ASP A 66 70.37 -48.60 10.44
CA ASP A 66 69.73 -47.40 9.84
C ASP A 66 68.29 -47.62 9.36
N GLY A 67 67.95 -48.80 8.82
CA GLY A 67 66.58 -49.09 8.37
C GLY A 67 65.52 -49.17 9.49
N ILE A 68 65.91 -49.20 10.77
CA ILE A 68 64.95 -49.23 11.90
C ILE A 68 64.34 -47.84 12.13
N ILE A 69 65.12 -46.79 11.96
CA ILE A 69 64.68 -45.39 12.17
C ILE A 69 63.62 -45.03 11.12
N GLU A 70 63.92 -45.27 9.84
CA GLU A 70 62.98 -45.01 8.74
C GLU A 70 61.64 -45.76 8.92
N ARG A 71 61.68 -47.02 9.36
CA ARG A 71 60.44 -47.78 9.63
C ARG A 71 59.66 -47.24 10.84
N ALA A 72 60.35 -46.72 11.84
CA ALA A 72 59.70 -46.09 12.97
C ALA A 72 59.01 -44.77 12.55
N GLU A 73 59.67 -43.98 11.71
CA GLU A 73 59.11 -42.75 11.13
C GLU A 73 57.85 -43.04 10.30
N ILE A 74 57.89 -44.06 9.44
CA ILE A 74 56.70 -44.49 8.67
C ILE A 74 55.55 -44.88 9.60
N PHE A 75 55.83 -45.63 10.67
CA PHE A 75 54.82 -46.00 11.65
C PHE A 75 54.23 -44.79 12.38
N PHE A 76 55.07 -43.82 12.77
CA PHE A 76 54.63 -42.59 13.40
C PHE A 76 53.78 -41.74 12.46
N ALA A 77 54.24 -41.54 11.23
CA ALA A 77 53.52 -40.81 10.19
C ALA A 77 52.12 -41.39 9.98
N GLU A 78 52.00 -42.73 9.89
CA GLU A 78 50.70 -43.35 9.77
C GLU A 78 49.82 -43.19 11.03
N ALA A 79 50.43 -43.26 12.22
CA ALA A 79 49.71 -43.12 13.48
C ALA A 79 49.12 -41.72 13.70
N ILE A 80 49.72 -40.66 13.13
CA ILE A 80 49.21 -39.29 13.27
C ILE A 80 48.15 -38.91 12.21
N ILE A 81 48.07 -39.62 11.08
CA ILE A 81 47.09 -39.33 10.01
C ILE A 81 45.65 -39.16 10.51
N PRO A 82 45.09 -40.04 11.38
CA PRO A 82 43.73 -39.86 11.88
C PRO A 82 43.53 -38.56 12.67
N ILE A 83 44.54 -38.15 13.45
CA ILE A 83 44.51 -36.92 14.26
C ILE A 83 44.52 -35.71 13.32
N GLU A 84 45.46 -35.67 12.38
CA GLU A 84 45.57 -34.58 11.40
C GLU A 84 44.30 -34.43 10.55
N LYS A 85 43.68 -35.54 10.13
CA LYS A 85 42.40 -35.50 9.40
C LYS A 85 41.28 -34.86 10.22
N THR A 86 41.19 -35.17 11.52
CA THR A 86 40.18 -34.55 12.39
C THR A 86 40.45 -33.07 12.64
N HIS A 87 41.71 -32.68 12.80
CA HIS A 87 42.10 -31.29 12.94
C HIS A 87 41.74 -30.48 11.68
N GLN A 88 42.10 -30.98 10.50
CA GLN A 88 41.74 -30.34 9.23
C GLN A 88 40.22 -30.19 9.05
N ALA A 89 39.44 -31.20 9.44
CA ALA A 89 37.99 -31.12 9.41
C ALA A 89 37.45 -30.04 10.38
N ALA A 90 37.99 -29.95 11.59
CA ALA A 90 37.62 -28.95 12.57
C ALA A 90 37.96 -27.52 12.11
N VAL A 91 39.14 -27.31 11.52
CA VAL A 91 39.54 -26.02 10.94
C VAL A 91 38.57 -25.61 9.82
N LYS A 92 38.25 -26.52 8.90
CA LYS A 92 37.27 -26.27 7.83
C LYS A 92 35.89 -25.91 8.39
N ALA A 93 35.42 -26.63 9.41
CA ALA A 93 34.14 -26.35 10.06
C ALA A 93 34.13 -24.97 10.75
N SER A 94 35.22 -24.61 11.43
CA SER A 94 35.36 -23.30 12.09
C SER A 94 35.34 -22.14 11.09
N LEU A 95 36.05 -22.27 9.97
CA LEU A 95 36.02 -21.29 8.88
C LEU A 95 34.61 -21.13 8.30
N HIS A 96 33.91 -22.25 8.07
CA HIS A 96 32.55 -22.23 7.58
C HIS A 96 31.58 -21.57 8.58
N LEU A 97 31.70 -21.87 9.87
CA LEU A 97 30.91 -21.23 10.92
C LEU A 97 31.16 -19.72 11.00
N SER A 98 32.41 -19.29 10.86
CA SER A 98 32.75 -17.86 10.80
C SER A 98 32.08 -17.17 9.61
N GLN A 99 32.09 -17.81 8.43
CA GLN A 99 31.44 -17.27 7.23
C GLN A 99 29.91 -17.20 7.38
N LEU A 100 29.29 -18.21 7.98
CA LEU A 100 27.86 -18.21 8.31
C LEU A 100 27.53 -17.08 9.30
N GLY A 101 28.33 -16.90 10.35
CA GLY A 101 28.16 -15.81 11.32
C GLY A 101 28.21 -14.43 10.65
N LYS A 102 29.16 -14.21 9.74
CA LYS A 102 29.25 -12.97 8.94
C LYS A 102 28.01 -12.76 8.06
N THR A 103 27.52 -13.83 7.42
CA THR A 103 26.34 -13.76 6.54
C THR A 103 25.07 -13.49 7.34
N LEU A 104 24.91 -14.13 8.49
CA LEU A 104 23.79 -13.90 9.40
C LEU A 104 23.82 -12.47 9.96
N GLY A 105 24.99 -11.95 10.33
CA GLY A 105 25.14 -10.57 10.76
C GLY A 105 24.68 -9.57 9.70
N ARG A 106 25.16 -9.74 8.45
CA ARG A 106 24.73 -8.89 7.31
C ARG A 106 23.21 -8.94 7.10
N ARG A 107 22.64 -10.14 7.01
CA ARG A 107 21.19 -10.31 6.82
C ARG A 107 20.37 -9.72 7.96
N THR A 108 20.86 -9.78 9.20
CA THR A 108 20.17 -9.19 10.35
C THR A 108 20.10 -7.67 10.24
N VAL A 109 21.19 -7.03 9.82
CA VAL A 109 21.23 -5.57 9.58
C VAL A 109 20.31 -5.19 8.41
N ASP A 110 20.37 -5.93 7.30
CA ASP A 110 19.52 -5.67 6.14
C ASP A 110 18.03 -5.81 6.47
N LEU A 111 17.66 -6.84 7.23
CA LEU A 111 16.29 -7.06 7.71
C LEU A 111 15.84 -5.96 8.67
N ALA A 112 16.71 -5.49 9.57
CA ALA A 112 16.39 -4.39 10.47
C ALA A 112 16.13 -3.09 9.69
N ALA A 113 16.96 -2.77 8.71
CA ALA A 113 16.80 -1.60 7.84
C ALA A 113 15.50 -1.68 7.02
N SER A 114 15.22 -2.85 6.41
CA SER A 114 13.98 -3.09 5.65
C SER A 114 12.74 -2.96 6.54
N ASN A 115 12.76 -3.56 7.73
CA ASN A 115 11.65 -3.45 8.69
C ASN A 115 11.41 -2.00 9.14
N GLN A 116 12.47 -1.22 9.35
CA GLN A 116 12.34 0.20 9.70
C GLN A 116 11.70 1.00 8.56
N SER A 117 12.14 0.77 7.32
CA SER A 117 11.55 1.40 6.13
C SER A 117 10.06 1.05 5.97
N LEU A 118 9.71 -0.23 6.14
CA LEU A 118 8.32 -0.70 6.09
C LEU A 118 7.45 -0.03 7.17
N ARG A 119 7.96 0.08 8.40
CA ARG A 119 7.24 0.76 9.49
C ARG A 119 6.97 2.23 9.18
N GLN A 120 7.96 2.94 8.63
CA GLN A 120 7.77 4.33 8.18
C GLN A 120 6.75 4.42 7.04
N GLY A 121 6.81 3.50 6.07
CA GLY A 121 5.83 3.41 4.98
C GLY A 121 4.40 3.21 5.48
N ILE A 122 4.20 2.32 6.46
CA ILE A 122 2.90 2.07 7.09
C ILE A 122 2.40 3.32 7.82
N ALA A 123 3.27 4.00 8.59
CA ALA A 123 2.89 5.23 9.29
C ALA A 123 2.45 6.34 8.32
N ARG A 124 3.19 6.54 7.22
CA ARG A 124 2.84 7.51 6.16
C ARG A 124 1.52 7.15 5.47
N ARG A 125 1.29 5.88 5.14
CA ARG A 125 0.03 5.46 4.52
C ARG A 125 -1.17 5.71 5.45
N LYS A 126 -1.03 5.41 6.74
CA LYS A 126 -2.08 5.67 7.73
C LYS A 126 -2.42 7.16 7.85
N SER A 127 -1.42 8.05 7.84
CA SER A 127 -1.69 9.49 7.91
C SER A 127 -2.40 10.01 6.65
N VAL A 128 -1.98 9.56 5.46
CA VAL A 128 -2.63 9.90 4.19
C VAL A 128 -4.07 9.36 4.15
N GLU A 129 -4.30 8.12 4.59
CA GLU A 129 -5.64 7.53 4.64
C GLU A 129 -6.57 8.32 5.55
N GLN A 130 -6.10 8.76 6.72
CA GLN A 130 -6.88 9.60 7.63
C GLN A 130 -7.21 10.97 7.01
N ALA A 131 -6.24 11.60 6.33
CA ALA A 131 -6.48 12.86 5.62
C ALA A 131 -7.50 12.68 4.50
N LEU A 132 -7.42 11.58 3.74
CA LEU A 132 -8.35 11.26 2.67
C LEU A 132 -9.77 11.02 3.20
N LYS A 133 -9.94 10.26 4.31
CA LYS A 133 -11.25 10.07 4.96
C LYS A 133 -11.88 11.38 5.39
N LYS A 134 -11.09 12.31 5.96
CA LYS A 134 -11.57 13.65 6.35
C LYS A 134 -12.01 14.46 5.12
N SER A 135 -11.18 14.45 4.07
CA SER A 135 -11.49 15.14 2.80
C SER A 135 -12.76 14.58 2.16
N GLU A 136 -12.89 13.26 2.07
CA GLU A 136 -14.07 12.59 1.52
C GLU A 136 -15.34 12.95 2.28
N ALA A 137 -15.30 12.93 3.61
CA ALA A 137 -16.43 13.34 4.44
C ALA A 137 -16.82 14.81 4.19
N HIS A 138 -15.83 15.69 4.04
CA HIS A 138 -16.05 17.09 3.73
C HIS A 138 -16.67 17.29 2.33
N SER A 139 -16.11 16.66 1.30
CA SER A 139 -16.64 16.71 -0.07
C SER A 139 -18.07 16.16 -0.14
N ARG A 140 -18.37 15.08 0.60
CA ARG A 140 -19.73 14.53 0.67
C ARG A 140 -20.72 15.52 1.29
N LYS A 141 -20.31 16.24 2.34
CA LYS A 141 -21.12 17.31 2.96
C LYS A 141 -21.38 18.45 1.98
N LEU A 142 -20.33 18.97 1.33
CA LEU A 142 -20.46 20.04 0.32
C LEU A 142 -21.36 19.63 -0.85
N LEU A 143 -21.23 18.39 -1.33
CA LEU A 143 -22.09 17.88 -2.39
C LEU A 143 -23.56 17.81 -1.95
N GLN A 144 -23.83 17.42 -0.70
CA GLN A 144 -25.17 17.39 -0.15
C GLN A 144 -25.76 18.81 -0.01
N GLU A 145 -24.97 19.77 0.43
CA GLU A 145 -25.36 21.18 0.52
C GLU A 145 -25.66 21.76 -0.86
N SER A 146 -24.78 21.53 -1.83
CA SER A 146 -24.97 21.95 -3.23
C SER A 146 -26.27 21.38 -3.82
N ARG A 147 -26.54 20.09 -3.61
CA ARG A 147 -27.80 19.46 -4.05
C ARG A 147 -29.04 20.05 -3.37
N ARG A 148 -28.95 20.40 -2.08
CA ARG A 148 -30.05 21.06 -1.36
C ARG A 148 -30.30 22.45 -1.93
N LEU A 149 -29.25 23.23 -2.16
CA LEU A 149 -29.35 24.55 -2.75
C LEU A 149 -29.93 24.49 -4.17
N GLN A 150 -29.50 23.53 -4.99
CA GLN A 150 -30.05 23.33 -6.33
C GLN A 150 -31.56 23.05 -6.28
N LYS A 151 -32.02 22.16 -5.40
CA LYS A 151 -33.46 21.88 -5.21
C LYS A 151 -34.21 23.12 -4.75
N HIS A 152 -33.62 23.90 -3.85
CA HIS A 152 -34.23 25.13 -3.36
C HIS A 152 -34.38 26.17 -4.48
N LEU A 153 -33.35 26.36 -5.29
CA LEU A 153 -33.40 27.24 -6.47
C LEU A 153 -34.45 26.78 -7.47
N GLN A 154 -34.49 25.48 -7.81
CA GLN A 154 -35.53 24.93 -8.70
C GLN A 154 -36.94 25.21 -8.17
N HIS A 155 -37.16 25.03 -6.87
CA HIS A 155 -38.46 25.30 -6.25
C HIS A 155 -38.82 26.79 -6.30
N LEU A 156 -37.88 27.69 -5.99
CA LEU A 156 -38.09 29.14 -6.08
C LEU A 156 -38.38 29.57 -7.51
N THR A 157 -37.60 29.08 -8.49
CA THR A 157 -37.84 29.36 -9.91
C THR A 157 -39.22 28.89 -10.34
N HIS A 158 -39.65 27.69 -9.93
CA HIS A 158 -40.98 27.19 -10.24
C HIS A 158 -42.09 28.05 -9.62
N ARG A 159 -41.92 28.51 -8.37
CA ARG A 159 -42.87 29.42 -7.72
C ARG A 159 -42.97 30.76 -8.43
N ILE A 160 -41.83 31.34 -8.82
CA ILE A 160 -41.76 32.60 -9.56
C ILE A 160 -42.47 32.44 -10.91
N LEU A 161 -42.13 31.40 -11.68
CA LEU A 161 -42.76 31.13 -12.97
C LEU A 161 -44.27 30.91 -12.85
N SER A 162 -44.72 30.16 -11.83
CA SER A 162 -46.15 29.92 -11.59
C SER A 162 -46.87 31.22 -11.25
N ALA A 163 -46.31 32.05 -10.36
CA ALA A 163 -46.88 33.35 -10.02
C ALA A 163 -46.94 34.30 -11.23
N HIS A 164 -45.91 34.30 -12.09
CA HIS A 164 -45.95 35.06 -13.34
C HIS A 164 -47.03 34.53 -14.30
N GLU A 165 -47.20 33.21 -14.40
CA GLU A 165 -48.22 32.61 -15.26
C GLU A 165 -49.64 32.93 -14.79
N ASP A 166 -49.91 32.80 -13.49
CA ASP A 166 -51.20 33.16 -12.90
C ASP A 166 -51.50 34.65 -13.13
N ARG A 167 -50.48 35.51 -13.02
CA ARG A 167 -50.62 36.93 -13.31
C ARG A 167 -50.88 37.20 -14.79
N ARG A 168 -50.20 36.51 -15.71
CA ARG A 168 -50.47 36.62 -17.16
C ARG A 168 -51.90 36.24 -17.48
N LYS A 169 -52.41 35.13 -16.92
CA LYS A 169 -53.79 34.70 -17.10
C LYS A 169 -54.78 35.73 -16.58
N LYS A 170 -54.53 36.30 -15.39
CA LYS A 170 -55.37 37.34 -14.81
C LYS A 170 -55.43 38.59 -15.70
N ILE A 171 -54.28 39.11 -16.13
CA ILE A 171 -54.23 40.29 -17.02
C ILE A 171 -54.94 40.00 -18.35
N SER A 172 -54.77 38.80 -18.91
CA SER A 172 -55.45 38.40 -20.14
C SER A 172 -56.97 38.38 -19.97
N HIS A 173 -57.47 37.88 -18.84
CA HIS A 173 -58.90 37.84 -18.54
C HIS A 173 -59.45 39.25 -18.34
N ASP A 174 -58.80 40.07 -17.50
CA ASP A 174 -59.20 41.45 -17.24
C ASP A 174 -59.22 42.29 -18.54
N LEU A 175 -58.24 42.09 -19.43
CA LEU A 175 -58.18 42.74 -20.74
C LEU A 175 -59.31 42.27 -21.67
N GLN A 176 -59.58 40.98 -21.72
CA GLN A 176 -60.65 40.43 -22.55
C GLN A 176 -62.03 40.94 -22.12
N ASP A 177 -62.26 41.04 -20.82
CA ASP A 177 -63.49 41.58 -20.25
C ASP A 177 -63.67 43.07 -20.58
N GLU A 178 -62.63 43.90 -20.40
CA GLU A 178 -62.66 45.32 -20.77
C GLU A 178 -62.93 45.51 -22.27
N ILE A 179 -62.30 44.70 -23.15
CA ILE A 179 -62.53 44.75 -24.60
C ILE A 179 -63.97 44.35 -24.92
N ALA A 180 -64.48 43.25 -24.35
CA ALA A 180 -65.85 42.79 -24.58
C ALA A 180 -66.88 43.82 -24.13
N GLN A 181 -66.69 44.42 -22.95
CA GLN A 181 -67.55 45.49 -22.42
C GLN A 181 -67.51 46.74 -23.32
N THR A 182 -66.32 47.15 -23.78
CA THR A 182 -66.18 48.28 -24.70
C THR A 182 -66.91 48.02 -26.01
N LEU A 183 -66.68 46.86 -26.64
CA LEU A 183 -67.31 46.48 -27.89
C LEU A 183 -68.84 46.40 -27.76
N LEU A 184 -69.34 45.87 -26.65
CA LEU A 184 -70.78 45.85 -26.36
C LEU A 184 -71.34 47.27 -26.23
N GLY A 185 -70.66 48.14 -25.49
CA GLY A 185 -71.05 49.55 -25.34
C GLY A 185 -71.09 50.30 -26.67
N ILE A 186 -70.10 50.07 -27.54
CA ILE A 186 -70.09 50.60 -28.90
C ILE A 186 -71.24 50.04 -29.74
N ASN A 187 -71.46 48.71 -29.73
CA ASN A 187 -72.55 48.07 -30.48
C ASN A 187 -73.93 48.60 -30.08
N VAL A 188 -74.21 48.73 -28.77
CA VAL A 188 -75.47 49.30 -28.28
C VAL A 188 -75.65 50.74 -28.78
N ARG A 189 -74.60 51.56 -28.72
CA ARG A 189 -74.67 52.94 -29.21
C ARG A 189 -74.81 53.04 -30.72
N LEU A 190 -74.17 52.16 -31.50
CA LEU A 190 -74.35 52.08 -32.94
C LEU A 190 -75.80 51.72 -33.31
N LEU A 191 -76.46 50.86 -32.54
CA LEU A 191 -77.89 50.56 -32.71
C LEU A 191 -78.76 51.80 -32.43
N THR A 192 -78.44 52.58 -31.40
CA THR A 192 -79.10 53.86 -31.10
C THR A 192 -78.87 54.89 -32.19
N LEU A 193 -77.63 55.03 -32.67
CA LEU A 193 -77.26 55.92 -33.78
C LEU A 193 -78.02 55.57 -35.06
N LYS A 194 -78.14 54.28 -35.40
CA LYS A 194 -78.95 53.81 -36.54
C LYS A 194 -80.42 54.22 -36.42
N LYS A 195 -80.97 54.25 -35.20
CA LYS A 195 -82.34 54.67 -34.92
C LYS A 195 -82.51 56.20 -35.01
N GLU A 196 -81.55 56.97 -34.48
CA GLU A 196 -81.59 58.44 -34.46
C GLU A 196 -81.23 59.08 -35.82
N ALA A 197 -80.45 58.41 -36.66
CA ALA A 197 -80.06 58.87 -38.00
C ALA A 197 -81.26 59.12 -38.94
N GLY A 198 -82.42 58.50 -38.69
CA GLY A 198 -83.64 58.71 -39.46
C GLY A 198 -84.56 59.83 -38.95
N LEU A 199 -84.29 60.40 -37.76
CA LEU A 199 -85.26 61.25 -37.03
C LEU A 199 -84.69 62.55 -36.43
N ASN A 200 -83.40 62.61 -36.05
CA ASN A 200 -82.84 63.77 -35.34
C ASN A 200 -81.31 63.91 -35.49
N ALA A 201 -80.85 65.00 -36.15
CA ALA A 201 -79.43 65.29 -36.36
C ALA A 201 -78.66 65.67 -35.09
N GLU A 202 -79.29 66.32 -34.10
CA GLU A 202 -78.64 66.67 -32.83
C GLU A 202 -78.41 65.45 -31.92
N GLY A 203 -79.35 64.50 -31.90
CA GLY A 203 -79.20 63.23 -31.18
C GLY A 203 -78.02 62.41 -31.73
N LEU A 204 -77.94 62.32 -33.07
CA LEU A 204 -76.85 61.65 -33.77
C LEU A 204 -75.48 62.19 -33.38
N GLN A 205 -75.29 63.51 -33.35
CA GLN A 205 -74.01 64.10 -32.91
C GLN A 205 -73.67 63.76 -31.46
N LYS A 206 -74.65 63.78 -30.54
CA LYS A 206 -74.44 63.44 -29.13
C LYS A 206 -74.02 61.98 -28.92
N GLU A 207 -74.62 61.05 -29.67
CA GLU A 207 -74.28 59.63 -29.58
C GLU A 207 -72.92 59.31 -30.25
N ILE A 208 -72.56 59.98 -31.34
CA ILE A 208 -71.21 59.87 -31.94
C ILE A 208 -70.16 60.38 -30.95
N ALA A 209 -70.39 61.53 -30.31
CA ALA A 209 -69.48 62.09 -29.32
C ALA A 209 -69.33 61.17 -28.09
N SER A 210 -70.42 60.56 -27.64
CA SER A 210 -70.41 59.62 -26.52
C SER A 210 -69.72 58.29 -26.86
N THR A 211 -69.89 57.80 -28.08
CA THR A 211 -69.18 56.61 -28.59
C THR A 211 -67.68 56.87 -28.68
N ARG A 212 -67.27 58.04 -29.19
CA ARG A 212 -65.85 58.47 -29.20
C ARG A 212 -65.26 58.49 -27.78
N ARG A 213 -65.96 59.06 -26.81
CA ARG A 213 -65.52 59.07 -25.39
C ARG A 213 -65.34 57.67 -24.80
N LEU A 214 -66.17 56.70 -25.18
CA LEU A 214 -66.02 55.30 -24.74
C LEU A 214 -64.76 54.65 -25.33
N VAL A 215 -64.50 54.89 -26.62
CA VAL A 215 -63.29 54.41 -27.27
C VAL A 215 -62.04 55.02 -26.62
N ASP A 216 -62.05 56.33 -26.35
CA ASP A 216 -60.93 57.01 -25.69
C ASP A 216 -60.64 56.42 -24.30
N LYS A 217 -61.68 56.17 -23.50
CA LYS A 217 -61.54 55.51 -22.18
C LYS A 217 -60.97 54.10 -22.30
N SER A 218 -61.41 53.33 -23.29
CA SER A 218 -60.89 51.97 -23.52
C SER A 218 -59.41 51.99 -23.89
N VAL A 219 -59.00 52.92 -24.76
CA VAL A 219 -57.59 53.13 -25.12
C VAL A 219 -56.74 53.51 -23.90
N GLU A 220 -57.25 54.34 -22.99
CA GLU A 220 -56.57 54.65 -21.73
C GLU A 220 -56.46 53.42 -20.81
N SER A 221 -57.52 52.61 -20.69
CA SER A 221 -57.51 51.37 -19.91
C SER A 221 -56.46 50.39 -20.45
N ILE A 222 -56.42 50.16 -21.76
CA ILE A 222 -55.42 49.29 -22.42
C ILE A 222 -53.99 49.82 -22.20
N LYS A 223 -53.77 51.14 -22.33
CA LYS A 223 -52.45 51.76 -22.06
C LYS A 223 -52.02 51.58 -20.61
N ARG A 224 -52.94 51.64 -19.65
CA ARG A 224 -52.66 51.36 -18.23
C ARG A 224 -52.24 49.91 -18.03
N PHE A 225 -52.98 48.95 -18.59
CA PHE A 225 -52.61 47.53 -18.53
C PHE A 225 -51.24 47.24 -19.15
N ALA A 226 -50.91 47.84 -20.29
CA ALA A 226 -49.59 47.69 -20.92
C ALA A 226 -48.44 48.23 -20.04
N ARG A 227 -48.68 49.30 -19.28
CA ARG A 227 -47.70 49.85 -18.32
C ARG A 227 -47.52 48.95 -17.11
N GLU A 228 -48.61 48.40 -16.57
CA GLU A 228 -48.56 47.44 -15.47
C GLU A 228 -47.82 46.16 -15.88
N TYR A 229 -48.05 45.65 -17.09
CA TYR A 229 -47.35 44.49 -17.61
C TYR A 229 -45.82 44.72 -17.73
N ARG A 230 -45.42 45.91 -18.18
CA ARG A 230 -44.01 46.29 -18.38
C ARG A 230 -43.26 46.48 -17.06
N LYS A 231 -43.85 47.18 -16.08
CA LYS A 231 -43.23 47.43 -14.77
C LYS A 231 -42.87 46.16 -14.00
N HIS A 232 -43.59 45.06 -14.24
CA HIS A 232 -43.37 43.80 -13.54
C HIS A 232 -42.45 42.81 -14.28
N HIS A 233 -41.89 43.20 -15.43
CA HIS A 233 -40.86 42.44 -16.16
C HIS A 233 -39.44 43.01 -15.97
N GLU A 234 -39.29 44.21 -15.37
CA GLU A 234 -38.00 44.90 -15.19
C GLU A 234 -37.40 44.75 -13.77
N THR A 235 -38.08 44.05 -12.85
CA THR A 235 -37.64 43.76 -11.46
C THR A 235 -37.51 42.28 -11.23
#